data_AF-A0A960H5Y3-F1
#
_entry.id   AF-A0A960H5Y3-F1
#
_cell.length_a   1.000
_cell.length_b   1.000
_cell.length_c   1.000
_cell.angle_alpha   90.00
_cell.angle_beta   90.00
_cell.angle_gamma   90.00
#
_symmetry.space_group_name_H-M   'P 1'
#
loop_
_entity.id
_entity.type
_entity.pdbx_description
1 polymer ?
#
loop_
_entity_poly.entity_id
_entity_poly.type
_entity_poly.pdbx_seq_one_letter_code
_entity_poly.pdbx_strand_id
1 'polypeptide(L)' 'MDPGRPSPPLSGFVVVELATGIPGGYCTKLLADGGADVVKVEAPGGDP' A
#
# COMPACT_ATOMS: atom_id res chain seq x y z
N MET A 1 -13.21 5.57 17.68
CA MET A 1 -13.22 4.26 17.00
C MET A 1 -14.57 3.62 17.27
N ASP A 2 -15.24 3.12 16.25
CA ASP A 2 -16.49 2.37 16.41
C ASP A 2 -16.12 0.92 16.77
N PRO A 3 -16.42 0.44 17.97
CA PRO A 3 -16.02 -0.90 18.42
C PRO A 3 -16.71 -2.03 17.65
N GLY A 4 -17.72 -1.75 16.82
CA GLY A 4 -18.38 -2.75 15.96
C GLY A 4 -17.84 -2.84 14.54
N ARG A 5 -16.94 -1.93 14.11
CA ARG A 5 -16.44 -1.94 12.74
C ARG A 5 -15.30 -2.96 12.57
N PRO A 6 -15.42 -3.94 11.65
CA PRO A 6 -14.33 -4.87 11.38
C PRO A 6 -13.09 -4.11 10.89
N SER A 7 -11.92 -4.65 11.21
CA SER A 7 -10.67 -4.09 10.70
C SER A 7 -10.65 -4.15 9.17
N PRO A 8 -10.01 -3.18 8.48
CA PRO A 8 -9.81 -3.27 7.04
C PRO A 8 -9.21 -4.62 6.63
N PRO A 9 -9.59 -5.17 5.45
CA PRO A 9 -9.32 -6.56 5.08
C PRO A 9 -7.82 -6.93 4.98
N LEU A 10 -6.95 -5.94 4.80
CA LEU A 10 -5.50 -6.11 4.68
C LEU A 10 -4.73 -5.58 5.90
N SER A 11 -5.43 -5.33 7.01
CA SER A 11 -4.79 -4.92 8.26
C SER A 11 -3.75 -5.95 8.70
N GLY A 12 -2.56 -5.46 9.07
CA GLY A 12 -1.46 -6.30 9.56
C GLY A 12 -0.58 -6.91 8.46
N PHE A 13 -0.91 -6.69 7.18
CA PHE A 13 -0.01 -7.04 6.08
C PHE A 13 0.98 -5.90 5.81
N VAL A 14 2.23 -6.27 5.54
CA VAL A 14 3.26 -5.37 5.01
C VAL A 14 3.50 -5.74 3.54
N VAL A 15 3.43 -4.75 2.66
CA VAL A 15 3.58 -4.92 1.20
C VAL A 15 4.78 -4.11 0.73
N VAL A 16 5.68 -4.76 -0.01
CA VAL A 16 6.81 -4.10 -0.67
C VAL A 16 6.43 -3.78 -2.12
N GLU A 17 6.39 -2.50 -2.48
CA GLU A 17 6.12 -2.04 -3.85
C GLU A 17 7.44 -1.83 -4.60
N LEU A 18 7.65 -2.62 -5.65
CA LEU A 18 8.81 -2.53 -6.55
C LEU A 18 8.43 -2.03 -7.96
N ALA A 19 7.16 -1.67 -8.16
CA ALA A 19 6.65 -1.22 -9.44
C ALA A 19 7.00 0.26 -9.67
N THR A 20 7.23 0.61 -10.93
CA THR A 20 7.47 1.98 -11.38
C THR A 20 6.25 2.56 -12.07
N GLY A 21 6.06 3.86 -11.94
CA GLY A 21 4.98 4.59 -12.60
C GLY A 21 3.59 4.30 -12.07
N ILE A 22 2.61 4.93 -12.72
CA ILE A 22 1.23 5.08 -12.22
C ILE A 22 0.52 3.74 -11.95
N PRO A 23 0.61 2.69 -12.80
CA PRO A 23 -0.16 1.47 -12.56
C PRO A 23 0.26 0.75 -11.27
N GLY A 24 1.56 0.77 -10.95
CA GLY A 24 2.13 0.19 -9.74
C GLY A 24 1.61 0.88 -8.49
N GLY A 25 1.83 2.19 -8.41
CA GLY A 25 1.38 2.99 -7.28
C GLY A 25 -0.15 3.02 -7.14
N TYR A 26 -0.90 2.93 -8.24
CA TYR A 26 -2.36 2.82 -8.16
C TYR A 26 -2.81 1.50 -7.56
N CYS A 27 -2.18 0.39 -7.96
CA CYS A 27 -2.47 -0.94 -7.41
C CYS A 27 -2.23 -0.97 -5.90
N THR A 28 -1.06 -0.51 -5.45
CA THR A 28 -0.68 -0.57 -4.04
C THR A 28 -1.41 0.46 -3.18
N LYS A 29 -1.84 1.59 -3.75
CA LYS A 29 -2.79 2.50 -3.08
C LYS A 29 -4.08 1.78 -2.68
N LEU A 30 -4.65 0.93 -3.55
CA LEU A 30 -5.84 0.15 -3.18
C LEU A 30 -5.56 -0.85 -2.05
N LEU A 31 -4.33 -1.36 -1.95
CA LEU A 31 -3.91 -2.21 -0.84
C LEU A 31 -3.79 -1.42 0.46
N ALA A 32 -3.25 -0.20 0.40
CA ALA A 32 -3.18 0.73 1.52
C ALA A 32 -4.59 1.15 2.00
N ASP A 33 -5.52 1.43 1.07
CA ASP A 33 -6.93 1.69 1.39
C ASP A 33 -7.59 0.47 2.07
N GLY A 34 -7.15 -0.74 1.73
CA GLY A 34 -7.50 -1.99 2.39
C GLY A 34 -6.85 -2.18 3.77
N GLY A 35 -5.99 -1.28 4.22
CA GLY A 35 -5.32 -1.29 5.53
C GLY A 35 -3.93 -1.93 5.57
N ALA A 36 -3.33 -2.24 4.42
CA ALA A 36 -1.95 -2.71 4.37
C ALA A 36 -0.96 -1.58 4.67
N ASP A 37 0.18 -1.92 5.28
CA ASP A 37 1.35 -1.04 5.34
C ASP A 37 2.19 -1.23 4.08
N VAL A 38 2.18 -0.23 3.20
CA VAL A 38 2.85 -0.30 1.89
C VAL A 38 4.15 0.50 1.93
N VAL A 39 5.27 -0.18 1.66
CA VAL A 39 6.59 0.42 1.54
C VAL A 39 7.03 0.40 0.08
N LYS A 40 7.13 1.59 -0.53
CA LYS A 40 7.71 1.74 -1.86
C LYS A 40 9.23 1.73 -1.79
N VAL A 41 9.84 0.90 -2.62
CA VAL A 41 11.29 0.86 -2.81
C VAL A 41 11.60 1.48 -4.15
N GLU A 42 12.31 2.60 -4.11
CA GLU A 42 12.66 3.37 -5.29
C GLU A 42 14.16 3.25 -5.58
N ALA A 43 14.53 3.47 -6.85
CA ALA A 43 15.93 3.70 -7.17
C ALA A 43 16.43 4.97 -6.45
N PRO A 44 17.74 5.17 -6.25
CA PRO A 44 18.27 6.40 -5.64
C PRO A 44 17.84 7.71 -6.34
N GLY A 45 17.45 7.64 -7.61
CA GLY A 45 16.92 8.76 -8.38
C GLY A 45 15.41 8.97 -8.27
N GLY A 46 14.70 8.16 -7.47
CA GLY A 46 13.24 8.15 -7.35
C GLY A 46 12.54 7.31 -8.43
N ASP A 47 11.22 7.18 -8.29
CA ASP A 47 10.33 6.78 -9.38
C ASP A 47 10.08 7.99 -10.32
N PRO A 48 10.15 7.85 -11.66
CA PRO A 48 9.98 8.96 -12.60
C PRO A 48 8.60 9.64 -12.60
#